data_AF-A0A840SDQ0-F1
#
_entry.id   AF-A0A840SDQ0-F1
#
_cell.length_a   1.000
_cell.length_b   1.000
_cell.length_c   1.000
_cell.angle_alpha   90.00
_cell.angle_beta   90.00
_cell.angle_gamma   90.00
#
_symmetry.space_group_name_H-M   'P 1'
#
loop_
_entity.id
_entity.type
_entity.pdbx_description
1 polymer ?
#
loop_
_entity_poly.entity_id
_entity_poly.type
_entity_poly.pdbx_seq_one_letter_code
_entity_poly.pdbx_strand_id
1 'polypeptide(L)'
;MERKFNSLKNNSSTSLLFRITCRFVLYLFLQAGAFFMLYVSGNFQGFMDRTQNFLLLLCFFNLAVLFLFSAAGCIECVALRVLNNQRRYWLYFILFLLIALLSMGLVLFISALSFISGGLH
;
A
#
# COMPACT_ATOMS: atom_id res chain seq x y z
N MET A 1 34.24 -18.75 21.43
CA MET A 1 32.96 -18.95 20.71
C MET A 1 32.15 -17.65 20.52
N GLU A 2 32.49 -16.53 21.15
CA GLU A 2 31.74 -15.28 21.03
C GLU A 2 31.88 -14.54 19.68
N ARG A 3 33.00 -14.73 18.96
CA ARG A 3 33.20 -14.08 17.65
C ARG A 3 32.26 -14.60 16.55
N LYS A 4 31.79 -15.86 16.64
CA LYS A 4 30.79 -16.41 15.70
C LYS A 4 29.37 -15.89 15.95
N PHE A 5 29.06 -15.47 17.18
CA PHE A 5 27.75 -14.89 17.49
C PHE A 5 27.64 -13.45 16.95
N ASN A 6 28.74 -12.70 16.97
CA ASN A 6 28.79 -11.35 16.39
C ASN A 6 28.82 -11.35 14.84
N SER A 7 29.29 -12.42 14.18
CA SER A 7 29.23 -12.52 12.71
C SER A 7 27.83 -12.90 12.19
N LEU A 8 26.99 -13.55 13.00
CA LEU A 8 25.57 -13.77 12.65
C LEU A 8 24.73 -12.51 12.83
N LYS A 9 25.06 -11.67 13.82
CA LYS A 9 24.40 -10.38 14.06
C LYS A 9 24.66 -9.36 12.93
N ASN A 10 25.85 -9.41 12.33
CA ASN A 10 26.27 -8.48 11.27
C ASN A 10 25.80 -8.87 9.86
N ASN A 11 25.24 -10.07 9.71
CA ASN A 11 24.68 -10.59 8.46
C ASN A 11 23.15 -10.67 8.52
N SER A 12 22.50 -9.74 9.23
CA SER A 12 21.06 -9.54 9.13
C SER A 12 20.76 -8.90 7.78
N SER A 13 20.83 -9.73 6.73
CA SER A 13 20.00 -9.60 5.55
C SER A 13 18.65 -9.08 6.00
N THR A 14 18.32 -7.84 5.62
CA THR A 14 17.04 -7.17 5.82
C THR A 14 15.92 -8.18 6.11
N SER A 15 15.28 -8.07 7.29
CA SER A 15 14.27 -9.02 7.78
C SER A 15 13.40 -9.54 6.63
N LEU A 16 13.30 -10.86 6.48
CA LEU A 16 12.52 -11.47 5.39
C LEU A 16 11.08 -10.92 5.37
N LEU A 17 10.50 -10.71 6.55
CA LEU A 17 9.20 -10.06 6.73
C LEU A 17 9.18 -8.67 6.07
N PHE A 18 10.14 -7.80 6.37
CA PHE A 18 10.24 -6.47 5.78
C PHE A 18 10.38 -6.48 4.26
N ARG A 19 11.13 -7.43 3.70
CA ARG A 19 11.24 -7.59 2.24
C ARG A 19 9.92 -8.01 1.61
N ILE A 20 9.19 -8.92 2.24
CA ILE A 20 7.89 -9.40 1.79
C ILE A 20 6.87 -8.25 1.89
N THR A 21 6.78 -7.56 3.03
CA THR A 21 5.89 -6.41 3.25
C THR A 21 6.13 -5.32 2.20
N CYS A 22 7.39 -4.97 1.93
CA CYS A 22 7.73 -3.96 0.93
C CYS A 22 7.31 -4.37 -0.49
N ARG A 23 7.60 -5.62 -0.91
CA ARG A 23 7.17 -6.14 -2.22
C ARG A 23 5.66 -6.22 -2.35
N PHE A 24 4.98 -6.61 -1.29
CA PHE A 24 3.54 -6.76 -1.26
C PHE A 24 2.83 -5.41 -1.34
N VAL A 25 3.27 -4.42 -0.57
CA VAL A 25 2.76 -3.04 -0.67
C VAL A 25 2.98 -2.46 -2.06
N LEU A 26 4.15 -2.70 -2.67
CA LEU A 26 4.44 -2.25 -4.03
C LEU A 26 3.54 -2.94 -5.07
N TYR A 27 3.28 -4.24 -4.90
CA TYR A 27 2.33 -4.98 -5.73
C TYR A 27 0.91 -4.41 -5.63
N LEU A 28 0.41 -4.21 -4.40
CA LEU A 28 -0.92 -3.65 -4.17
C LEU A 28 -1.06 -2.23 -4.75
N PHE A 29 0.00 -1.42 -4.63
CA PHE A 29 0.04 -0.08 -5.21
C PHE A 29 -0.04 -0.10 -6.74
N LEU A 30 0.74 -0.96 -7.40
CA LEU A 30 0.67 -1.15 -8.85
C LEU A 30 -0.70 -1.67 -9.29
N GLN A 31 -1.27 -2.61 -8.52
CA GLN A 31 -2.60 -3.15 -8.79
C GLN A 31 -3.69 -2.09 -8.65
N ALA A 32 -3.57 -1.17 -7.68
CA ALA A 32 -4.50 -0.05 -7.54
C ALA A 32 -4.41 0.89 -8.74
N GLY A 33 -3.20 1.18 -9.23
CA GLY A 33 -3.00 1.93 -10.46
C GLY A 33 -3.61 1.24 -11.69
N ALA A 34 -3.49 -0.09 -11.80
CA ALA A 34 -4.10 -0.85 -12.89
C ALA A 34 -5.63 -0.77 -12.86
N PHE A 35 -6.26 -0.93 -11.69
CA PHE A 35 -7.71 -0.76 -11.57
C PHE A 35 -8.18 0.65 -11.90
N PHE A 36 -7.41 1.67 -11.49
CA PHE A 36 -7.72 3.06 -11.84
C PHE A 36 -7.64 3.31 -13.35
N MET A 37 -6.59 2.80 -14.02
CA MET A 37 -6.47 2.89 -15.48
C MET A 37 -7.61 2.16 -16.19
N LEU A 38 -8.02 0.98 -15.71
CA LEU A 38 -9.17 0.27 -16.25
C LEU A 38 -10.48 1.03 -16.05
N TYR A 39 -10.66 1.70 -14.90
CA TYR A 39 -11.82 2.56 -14.66
C TYR A 39 -11.85 3.76 -15.62
N VAL A 40 -10.71 4.44 -15.81
CA VAL A 40 -10.61 5.58 -16.74
C VAL A 40 -10.83 5.12 -18.19
N SER A 41 -10.16 4.06 -18.62
CA SER A 41 -10.30 3.51 -19.97
C SER A 41 -11.71 2.97 -20.21
N GLY A 42 -12.33 2.34 -19.22
CA GLY A 42 -13.71 1.85 -19.30
C GLY A 42 -14.71 3.00 -19.43
N ASN A 43 -14.43 4.16 -18.84
CA ASN A 43 -15.21 5.38 -19.06
C ASN A 43 -15.11 5.87 -20.50
N PHE A 44 -13.91 5.92 -21.10
CA PHE A 44 -13.75 6.29 -22.51
C PHE A 44 -14.36 5.29 -23.49
N GLN A 45 -14.40 4.01 -23.13
CA GLN A 45 -14.97 2.93 -23.95
C GLN A 45 -16.48 2.74 -23.75
N GLY A 46 -17.13 3.53 -22.89
CA GLY A 46 -18.57 3.41 -22.63
C GLY A 46 -18.97 2.09 -21.95
N PHE A 47 -18.14 1.58 -21.03
CA PHE A 47 -18.48 0.39 -20.25
C PHE A 47 -19.76 0.61 -19.45
N MET A 48 -20.58 -0.45 -19.34
CA MET A 48 -21.78 -0.44 -18.50
C MET A 48 -21.46 -0.02 -17.07
N ASP A 49 -22.35 0.76 -16.45
CA ASP A 49 -22.22 1.28 -15.08
C ASP A 49 -21.96 0.19 -14.04
N ARG A 50 -22.52 -1.02 -14.25
CA ARG A 50 -22.27 -2.17 -13.38
C ARG A 50 -20.80 -2.61 -13.38
N THR A 51 -20.14 -2.57 -14.53
CA THR A 51 -18.71 -2.94 -14.66
C THR A 51 -17.83 -1.87 -14.02
N GLN A 52 -18.17 -0.60 -14.17
CA GLN A 52 -17.45 0.50 -13.53
C GLN A 52 -17.59 0.48 -12.00
N ASN A 53 -18.80 0.25 -11.49
CA ASN A 53 -19.05 0.10 -10.05
C ASN A 53 -18.30 -1.12 -9.47
N PHE A 54 -18.21 -2.22 -10.22
CA PHE A 54 -17.41 -3.38 -9.82
C PHE A 54 -15.91 -3.08 -9.76
N LEU A 55 -15.38 -2.33 -10.75
CA LEU A 55 -13.98 -1.86 -10.74
C LEU A 55 -13.70 -0.92 -9.55
N LEU A 56 -14.61 -0.01 -9.23
CA LEU A 56 -14.50 0.88 -8.07
C LEU A 56 -14.52 0.10 -6.76
N LEU A 57 -15.39 -0.92 -6.64
CA LEU A 57 -15.44 -1.78 -5.46
C LEU A 57 -14.14 -2.58 -5.28
N LEU A 58 -13.62 -3.18 -6.35
CA LEU A 58 -12.31 -3.85 -6.32
C LEU A 58 -11.18 -2.88 -5.94
N CYS A 59 -11.20 -1.68 -6.48
CA CYS A 59 -10.22 -0.63 -6.15
C CYS A 59 -10.33 -0.25 -4.66
N PHE A 60 -11.54 -0.08 -4.12
CA PHE A 60 -11.78 0.21 -2.72
C PHE A 60 -11.22 -0.89 -1.80
N PHE A 61 -11.51 -2.16 -2.09
CA PHE A 61 -10.97 -3.28 -1.31
C PHE A 61 -9.45 -3.32 -1.37
N ASN A 62 -8.87 -3.13 -2.56
CA ASN A 62 -7.42 -3.11 -2.74
C ASN A 62 -6.77 -1.97 -1.94
N LEU A 63 -7.34 -0.76 -1.96
CA LEU A 63 -6.85 0.38 -1.20
C LEU A 63 -6.97 0.18 0.32
N ALA A 64 -8.05 -0.48 0.79
CA ALA A 64 -8.19 -0.81 2.20
C ALA A 64 -7.11 -1.80 2.67
N VAL A 65 -6.82 -2.83 1.88
CA VAL A 65 -5.73 -3.78 2.16
C VAL A 65 -4.38 -3.07 2.09
N LEU A 66 -4.16 -2.22 1.10
CA LEU A 66 -2.94 -1.41 0.97
C LEU A 66 -2.73 -0.52 2.20
N PHE A 67 -3.77 0.12 2.71
CA PHE A 67 -3.71 0.94 3.92
C PHE A 67 -3.27 0.12 5.15
N LEU A 68 -3.88 -1.05 5.36
CA LEU A 68 -3.53 -1.95 6.47
C LEU A 68 -2.07 -2.42 6.40
N PHE A 69 -1.62 -2.86 5.22
CA PHE A 69 -0.24 -3.31 5.04
C PHE A 69 0.76 -2.15 5.11
N SER A 70 0.39 -0.95 4.68
CA SER A 70 1.24 0.24 4.83
C SER A 70 1.37 0.66 6.30
N ALA A 71 0.28 0.58 7.08
CA ALA A 71 0.32 0.81 8.52
C ALA A 71 1.21 -0.23 9.24
N ALA A 72 1.10 -1.50 8.87
CA ALA A 72 1.99 -2.55 9.36
C ALA A 72 3.46 -2.28 8.98
N GLY A 73 3.73 -1.85 7.74
CA GLY A 73 5.06 -1.46 7.27
C GLY A 73 5.66 -0.27 8.05
N CYS A 74 4.83 0.69 8.47
CA CYS A 74 5.25 1.77 9.37
C CYS A 74 5.70 1.23 10.73
N ILE A 75 4.94 0.30 11.33
CA ILE A 75 5.29 -0.33 12.62
C ILE A 75 6.59 -1.13 12.48
N GLU A 76 6.76 -1.91 11.41
CA GLU A 76 8.00 -2.64 11.13
C GLU A 76 9.20 -1.69 10.99
N CYS A 77 9.05 -0.55 10.31
CA CYS A 77 10.11 0.45 10.19
C CYS A 77 10.52 1.02 11.56
N VAL A 78 9.55 1.29 12.44
CA VAL A 78 9.82 1.77 13.80
C VAL A 78 10.53 0.70 14.62
N ALA A 79 10.06 -0.54 14.59
CA ALA A 79 10.66 -1.65 15.31
C ALA A 79 12.11 -1.92 14.85
N LEU A 80 12.34 -1.97 13.53
CA LEU A 80 13.67 -2.17 12.95
C LEU A 80 14.61 -1.00 13.25
N ARG A 81 14.09 0.22 13.35
CA ARG A 81 14.89 1.38 13.77
C ARG A 81 15.33 1.26 15.22
N VAL A 82 14.45 0.87 16.14
CA VAL A 82 14.81 0.67 17.55
C VAL A 82 15.89 -0.41 17.68
N LEU A 83 15.81 -1.47 16.87
CA LEU A 83 16.76 -2.59 16.92
C LEU A 83 18.11 -2.30 16.25
N ASN A 84 18.14 -1.62 15.09
CA ASN A 84 19.33 -1.46 14.27
C ASN A 84 19.89 -0.03 14.19
N ASN A 85 19.18 0.97 14.73
CA ASN A 85 19.54 2.39 14.76
C ASN A 85 20.00 3.02 13.42
N GLN A 86 19.64 2.42 12.28
CA GLN A 86 20.04 2.93 10.97
C GLN A 86 19.06 3.99 10.44
N ARG A 87 19.61 5.12 9.95
CA ARG A 87 18.83 6.20 9.32
C ARG A 87 18.04 5.78 8.09
N ARG A 88 18.47 4.73 7.36
CA ARG A 88 17.79 4.26 6.13
C ARG A 88 16.33 3.84 6.37
N TYR A 89 15.99 3.36 7.57
CA TYR A 89 14.61 2.97 7.89
C TYR A 89 13.64 4.16 7.98
N TRP A 90 14.13 5.39 8.16
CA TRP A 90 13.29 6.59 8.08
C TRP A 90 12.77 6.87 6.68
N LEU A 91 13.59 6.63 5.65
CA LEU A 91 13.17 6.84 4.26
C LEU A 91 12.03 5.87 3.91
N TYR A 92 12.15 4.62 4.33
CA TYR A 92 11.08 3.63 4.16
C TYR A 92 9.83 3.98 4.97
N PHE A 93 9.98 4.47 6.21
CA PHE A 93 8.87 4.95 7.01
C PHE A 93 8.10 6.08 6.33
N ILE A 94 8.80 7.10 5.82
CA ILE A 94 8.17 8.21 5.09
C ILE A 94 7.44 7.69 3.85
N LEU A 95 8.03 6.72 3.14
CA LEU A 95 7.42 6.14 1.95
C LEU A 95 6.13 5.36 2.28
N PHE A 96 6.13 4.53 3.32
CA PHE A 96 4.90 3.86 3.78
C PHE A 96 3.86 4.85 4.31
N LEU A 97 4.29 5.93 4.97
CA LEU A 97 3.38 6.98 5.43
C LEU A 97 2.71 7.71 4.26
N LEU A 98 3.47 8.07 3.23
CA LEU A 98 2.95 8.67 2.00
C LEU A 98 1.97 7.75 1.29
N ILE A 99 2.29 6.45 1.16
CA ILE A 99 1.39 5.45 0.55
C ILE A 99 0.10 5.33 1.37
N ALA A 100 0.19 5.32 2.70
CA ALA A 100 -0.98 5.26 3.57
C ALA A 100 -1.88 6.49 3.38
N LEU A 101 -1.31 7.70 3.39
CA LEU A 101 -2.06 8.94 3.16
C LEU A 101 -2.71 8.97 1.77
N LEU A 102 -1.98 8.54 0.74
CA LEU A 102 -2.47 8.51 -0.63
C LEU A 102 -3.60 7.48 -0.78
N SER A 103 -3.46 6.31 -0.17
CA SER A 103 -4.54 5.29 -0.15
C SER A 103 -5.80 5.79 0.54
N MET A 104 -5.66 6.49 1.67
CA MET A 104 -6.79 7.10 2.38
C MET A 104 -7.46 8.20 1.55
N GLY A 105 -6.68 9.05 0.88
CA GLY A 105 -7.20 10.08 -0.03
C GLY A 105 -7.98 9.49 -1.20
N LEU A 106 -7.48 8.42 -1.81
CA LEU A 106 -8.17 7.72 -2.90
C LEU A 106 -9.47 7.04 -2.43
N VAL A 107 -9.50 6.46 -1.23
CA VAL A 107 -10.72 5.89 -0.65
C VAL A 107 -11.79 6.96 -0.43
N LEU A 108 -11.40 8.12 0.11
CA LEU A 108 -12.32 9.25 0.26
C LEU A 108 -12.83 9.75 -1.09
N PHE A 109 -11.96 9.80 -2.10
CA PHE A 109 -12.32 10.19 -3.46
C PHE A 109 -13.34 9.23 -4.10
N ILE A 110 -13.10 7.91 -4.02
CA ILE A 110 -14.04 6.89 -4.51
C ILE A 110 -15.37 6.97 -3.76
N SER A 111 -15.33 7.21 -2.45
CA SER A 111 -16.53 7.37 -1.64
C SER A 111 -17.32 8.60 -2.07
N ALA A 112 -16.66 9.74 -2.30
CA ALA A 112 -17.29 10.96 -2.80
C ALA A 112 -17.93 10.75 -4.19
N LEU A 113 -17.23 10.07 -5.11
CA LEU A 113 -17.79 9.71 -6.42
C LEU A 113 -19.04 8.84 -6.29
N SER A 114 -19.03 7.88 -5.36
CA SER A 114 -20.17 7.00 -5.11
C SER A 114 -21.38 7.76 -4.54
N PHE A 115 -21.14 8.75 -3.67
CA PHE A 115 -22.20 9.64 -3.18
C PHE A 115 -22.79 10.50 -4.29
N ILE A 116 -21.95 11.02 -5.19
CA ILE A 116 -22.40 11.86 -6.31
C ILE A 116 -23.18 11.02 -7.34
N SER A 117 -22.73 9.80 -7.66
CA SER A 117 -23.43 8.92 -8.60
C SER A 117 -24.72 8.33 -8.01
N GLY A 118 -24.77 8.07 -6.70
CA GLY A 118 -25.96 7.60 -5.99
C GLY A 118 -27.02 8.67 -5.76
N GLY A 119 -26.69 9.95 -5.88
CA GLY A 119 -27.63 11.09 -5.78
C GLY A 119 -28.43 11.37 -7.05
N LEU A 120 -28.24 10.58 -8.11
CA LEU A 120 -28.90 10.71 -9.40
C LEU A 120 -29.95 9.62 -9.63
N HIS A 121 -30.68 9.26 -8.56
CA HIS A 121 -31.80 8.32 -8.56
C HIS A 121 -33.04 8.91 -7.92
#